data_AF-A0A356GCD0-F1
#
_entry.id   AF-A0A356GCD0-F1
#
_cell.length_a   1.000
_cell.length_b   1.000
_cell.length_c   1.000
_cell.angle_alpha   90.00
_cell.angle_beta   90.00
_cell.angle_gamma   90.00
#
_symmetry.space_group_name_H-M   'P 1'
#
loop_
_entity.id
_entity.type
_entity.pdbx_description
1 polymer ?
#
loop_
_entity_poly.entity_id
_entity_poly.type
_entity_poly.pdbx_seq_one_letter_code
_entity_poly.pdbx_strand_id
1 'polypeptide(L)'
;MIAGIVTQDIVRAVTVLVVFCPCALVLATPTAIMTAIGQATKHGVIIKSGEALEKMGKVDTIAFDKTGTLTYGKLEVSDIISFEEGTDENALLSLAASAEAKSEHPLGKAIVSCAKEKGVEIIESDSFKMTTGKGIYAEVLGRELLCGNEKYLAENDASISAEIVAKLEELRAQGKASILVANGKTCIGIVALSDVLRPEAAEMVSKLNGMNTSTVLLTGDNKMTADYFASQVGISEIRAELLPEQKVENIVSLQKDERKVCMIGDGVNDAPALKTADVGVAMGSMGSDIAVEAADIALMSDDISKIPYLKRLSNATVKTIKFSITLSMCINFLAVALSVLGVLNPTTGALVHNAGSCFVVLIAAMLYDRKFDK
;
A
#
# COMPACT_ATOMS: atom_id res chain seq x y z
N MET A 1 -43.69 -22.20 -23.22
CA MET A 1 -45.11 -21.99 -23.58
C MET A 1 -45.27 -21.58 -25.05
N ILE A 2 -44.65 -20.50 -25.53
CA ILE A 2 -44.72 -20.08 -26.95
C ILE A 2 -44.19 -21.16 -27.90
N ALA A 3 -43.01 -21.77 -27.61
CA ALA A 3 -42.48 -22.86 -28.44
C ALA A 3 -43.42 -24.08 -28.52
N GLY A 4 -44.07 -24.47 -27.42
CA GLY A 4 -45.04 -25.57 -27.42
C GLY A 4 -46.36 -25.23 -28.11
N ILE A 5 -46.80 -23.98 -28.03
CA ILE A 5 -48.00 -23.48 -28.73
C ILE A 5 -47.74 -23.37 -30.24
N VAL A 6 -46.54 -22.94 -30.65
CA VAL A 6 -46.15 -22.78 -32.06
C VAL A 6 -45.78 -24.12 -32.71
N THR A 7 -45.17 -25.05 -31.98
CA THR A 7 -44.73 -26.36 -32.53
C THR A 7 -45.72 -27.50 -32.30
N GLN A 8 -46.76 -27.29 -31.48
CA GLN A 8 -47.71 -28.32 -31.01
C GLN A 8 -47.07 -29.56 -30.35
N ASP A 9 -45.82 -29.46 -29.94
CA ASP A 9 -45.03 -30.57 -29.39
C ASP A 9 -44.71 -30.33 -27.91
N ILE A 10 -45.36 -31.11 -27.04
CA ILE A 10 -45.16 -31.06 -25.58
C ILE A 10 -43.72 -31.42 -25.23
N VAL A 11 -43.08 -32.34 -25.96
CA VAL A 11 -41.71 -32.76 -25.70
C VAL A 11 -40.75 -31.59 -25.93
N ARG A 12 -40.91 -30.84 -27.03
CA ARG A 12 -40.10 -29.62 -27.28
C ARG A 12 -40.32 -28.54 -26.23
N ALA A 13 -41.57 -28.36 -25.78
CA ALA A 13 -41.89 -27.41 -24.73
C ALA A 13 -41.17 -27.75 -23.41
N VAL A 14 -41.16 -29.04 -23.04
CA VAL A 14 -40.45 -29.55 -21.86
C VAL A 14 -38.93 -29.43 -22.04
N THR A 15 -38.38 -29.79 -23.21
CA THR A 15 -36.93 -29.65 -23.47
C THR A 15 -36.46 -28.21 -23.29
N VAL A 16 -37.18 -27.23 -23.84
CA VAL A 16 -36.81 -25.81 -23.71
C VAL A 16 -36.83 -25.37 -22.23
N LEU A 17 -37.84 -25.80 -21.46
CA LEU A 17 -37.90 -25.49 -20.02
C LEU A 17 -36.72 -26.10 -19.25
N VAL A 18 -36.35 -27.34 -19.57
CA VAL A 18 -35.21 -28.03 -18.95
C VAL A 18 -33.89 -27.32 -19.27
N VAL A 19 -33.69 -26.95 -20.53
CA VAL A 19 -32.43 -26.35 -21.00
C VAL A 19 -32.28 -24.90 -20.55
N PHE A 20 -33.38 -24.16 -20.41
CA PHE A 20 -33.37 -22.72 -20.10
C PHE A 20 -32.69 -22.37 -18.76
N CYS A 21 -32.65 -23.30 -17.81
CA CYS A 21 -32.05 -23.06 -16.50
C CYS A 21 -30.55 -22.71 -16.64
N PRO A 22 -30.09 -21.54 -16.15
CA PRO A 22 -28.71 -21.10 -16.37
C PRO A 22 -27.78 -21.52 -15.22
N CYS A 23 -27.74 -22.80 -14.83
CA CYS A 23 -26.93 -23.28 -13.69
C CYS A 23 -25.44 -22.93 -13.83
N ALA A 24 -24.85 -23.09 -15.01
CA ALA A 24 -23.46 -22.76 -15.28
C ALA A 24 -23.16 -21.26 -15.09
N LEU A 25 -24.13 -20.38 -15.40
CA LEU A 25 -24.00 -18.94 -15.17
C LEU A 25 -24.01 -18.61 -13.68
N VAL A 26 -24.91 -19.24 -12.92
CA VAL A 26 -25.03 -19.06 -11.46
C VAL A 26 -23.76 -19.52 -10.74
N LEU A 27 -23.12 -20.59 -11.22
CA LEU A 27 -21.89 -21.13 -10.63
C LEU A 27 -20.62 -20.37 -11.01
N ALA A 28 -20.59 -19.68 -12.16
CA ALA A 28 -19.39 -19.04 -12.70
C ALA A 28 -18.69 -18.10 -11.69
N THR A 29 -19.45 -17.18 -11.10
CA THR A 29 -18.94 -16.17 -10.17
C THR A 29 -18.44 -16.75 -8.85
N PRO A 30 -19.26 -17.49 -8.06
CA PRO A 30 -18.84 -17.99 -6.75
C PRO A 30 -17.65 -18.96 -6.84
N THR A 31 -17.59 -19.81 -7.88
CA THR A 31 -16.45 -20.72 -8.06
C THR A 31 -15.17 -19.95 -8.38
N ALA A 32 -15.20 -18.99 -9.32
CA ALA A 32 -14.02 -18.20 -9.66
C ALA A 32 -13.51 -17.36 -8.48
N ILE A 33 -14.42 -16.74 -7.73
CA ILE A 33 -14.09 -15.98 -6.52
C ILE A 33 -13.45 -16.89 -5.47
N MET A 34 -14.06 -18.04 -5.17
CA MET A 34 -13.54 -18.97 -4.17
C MET A 34 -12.13 -19.47 -4.53
N THR A 35 -11.91 -19.81 -5.81
CA THR A 35 -10.59 -20.21 -6.31
C THR A 35 -9.57 -19.09 -6.16
N ALA A 36 -9.94 -17.86 -6.51
CA ALA A 36 -9.05 -16.70 -6.42
C ALA A 36 -8.72 -16.32 -4.97
N ILE A 37 -9.70 -16.33 -4.05
CA ILE A 37 -9.45 -16.10 -2.61
C ILE A 37 -8.51 -17.18 -2.08
N GLY A 38 -8.75 -18.46 -2.42
CA GLY A 38 -7.85 -19.55 -2.03
C GLY A 38 -6.42 -19.37 -2.52
N GLN A 39 -6.22 -18.80 -3.71
CA GLN A 39 -4.89 -18.46 -4.23
C GLN A 39 -4.26 -17.25 -3.56
N ALA A 40 -5.04 -16.19 -3.35
CA ALA A 40 -4.58 -14.98 -2.66
C ALA A 40 -4.06 -15.32 -1.25
N THR A 41 -4.83 -16.12 -0.49
CA THR A 41 -4.47 -16.53 0.87
C THR A 41 -3.16 -17.31 0.89
N LYS A 42 -2.90 -18.17 -0.10
CA LYS A 42 -1.61 -18.89 -0.23
C LYS A 42 -0.41 -17.97 -0.45
N HIS A 43 -0.63 -16.78 -1.01
CA HIS A 43 0.41 -15.78 -1.27
C HIS A 43 0.40 -14.66 -0.22
N GLY A 44 -0.26 -14.87 0.92
CA GLY A 44 -0.25 -13.93 2.03
C GLY A 44 -1.21 -12.73 1.85
N VAL A 45 -2.27 -12.87 1.04
CA VAL A 45 -3.28 -11.82 0.84
C VAL A 45 -4.64 -12.32 1.31
N ILE A 46 -5.18 -11.71 2.36
CA ILE A 46 -6.47 -12.04 2.95
C ILE A 46 -7.54 -11.15 2.33
N ILE A 47 -8.56 -11.75 1.72
CA ILE A 47 -9.68 -11.05 1.10
C ILE A 47 -10.94 -11.37 1.89
N LYS A 48 -11.61 -10.35 2.45
CA LYS A 48 -12.79 -10.55 3.31
C LYS A 48 -14.06 -10.90 2.54
N SER A 49 -14.19 -10.41 1.30
CA SER A 49 -15.40 -10.61 0.50
C SER A 49 -15.09 -10.79 -0.99
N GLY A 50 -15.95 -11.54 -1.68
CA GLY A 50 -15.87 -11.67 -3.14
C GLY A 50 -16.12 -10.36 -3.88
N GLU A 51 -16.94 -9.48 -3.30
CA GLU A 51 -17.21 -8.15 -3.82
C GLU A 51 -15.94 -7.29 -3.86
N ALA A 52 -15.12 -7.33 -2.80
CA ALA A 52 -13.85 -6.61 -2.74
C ALA A 52 -12.89 -7.06 -3.85
N LEU A 53 -12.78 -8.37 -4.08
CA LEU A 53 -11.97 -8.92 -5.17
C LEU A 53 -12.46 -8.45 -6.55
N GLU A 54 -13.78 -8.44 -6.76
CA GLU A 54 -14.37 -7.99 -8.02
C GLU A 54 -14.16 -6.49 -8.25
N LYS A 55 -14.37 -5.66 -7.23
CA LYS A 55 -14.10 -4.22 -7.26
C LYS A 55 -12.61 -3.95 -7.53
N MET A 56 -11.71 -4.67 -6.87
CA MET A 56 -10.26 -4.55 -7.08
C MET A 56 -9.86 -4.85 -8.54
N GLY A 57 -10.57 -5.77 -9.20
CA GLY A 57 -10.37 -6.06 -10.63
C GLY A 57 -10.80 -4.91 -11.56
N LYS A 58 -11.64 -3.99 -11.06
CA LYS A 58 -12.11 -2.80 -11.79
C LYS A 58 -11.39 -1.50 -11.38
N VAL A 59 -10.63 -1.52 -10.29
CA VAL A 59 -9.81 -0.37 -9.84
C VAL A 59 -8.91 0.11 -10.97
N ASP A 60 -8.88 1.42 -11.18
CA ASP A 60 -8.02 2.12 -12.14
C ASP A 60 -7.08 3.11 -11.44
N THR A 61 -7.29 3.38 -10.16
CA THR A 61 -6.53 4.36 -9.38
C THR A 61 -6.19 3.77 -8.01
N ILE A 62 -4.91 3.75 -7.65
CA ILE A 62 -4.44 3.32 -6.33
C ILE A 62 -3.87 4.53 -5.61
N ALA A 63 -4.52 4.92 -4.52
CA ALA A 63 -4.05 5.92 -3.59
C ALA A 63 -3.21 5.25 -2.50
N PHE A 64 -2.01 5.78 -2.27
CA PHE A 64 -1.08 5.32 -1.24
C PHE A 64 -0.99 6.34 -0.12
N ASP A 65 -1.05 5.88 1.12
CA ASP A 65 -0.42 6.62 2.20
C ASP A 65 1.12 6.57 2.08
N LYS A 66 1.79 7.59 2.62
CA LYS A 66 3.25 7.65 2.63
C LYS A 66 3.83 6.79 3.77
N THR A 67 3.50 7.15 5.00
CA THR A 67 4.22 6.68 6.19
C THR A 67 3.77 5.27 6.52
N GLY A 68 4.70 4.33 6.63
CA GLY A 68 4.43 2.94 6.96
C GLY A 68 3.80 2.08 5.85
N THR A 69 3.31 2.73 4.79
CA THR A 69 2.90 2.09 3.53
C THR A 69 4.02 2.09 2.50
N LEU A 70 4.35 3.23 1.87
CA LEU A 70 5.48 3.31 0.92
C LEU A 70 6.83 3.30 1.62
N THR A 71 6.85 3.71 2.88
CA THR A 71 8.00 3.66 3.76
C THR A 71 7.85 2.58 4.83
N TYR A 72 8.90 2.32 5.60
CA TYR A 72 8.84 1.46 6.77
C TYR A 72 8.25 2.14 8.01
N GLY A 73 7.89 3.42 7.95
CA GLY A 73 7.35 4.18 9.09
C GLY A 73 8.34 4.29 10.26
N LYS A 74 9.63 4.09 9.99
CA LYS A 74 10.72 4.09 10.96
C LYS A 74 11.72 5.15 10.55
N LEU A 75 12.02 6.03 11.48
CA LEU A 75 13.04 7.05 11.30
C LEU A 75 14.41 6.40 11.46
N GLU A 76 15.23 6.49 10.43
CA GLU A 76 16.63 6.07 10.44
C GLU A 76 17.53 7.25 10.09
N VAL A 77 18.76 7.23 10.59
CA VAL A 77 19.76 8.25 10.25
C VAL A 77 20.15 8.09 8.78
N SER A 78 19.80 9.10 7.98
CA SER A 78 20.07 9.13 6.54
C SER A 78 21.36 9.85 6.20
N ASP A 79 21.67 10.92 6.92
CA ASP A 79 22.82 11.78 6.63
C ASP A 79 23.46 12.24 7.93
N ILE A 80 24.79 12.24 7.93
CA ILE A 80 25.60 12.77 9.02
C ILE A 80 26.56 13.75 8.38
N ILE A 81 26.43 15.02 8.74
CA ILE A 81 27.16 16.10 8.09
C ILE A 81 27.95 16.84 9.14
N SER A 82 29.27 16.68 9.12
CA SER A 82 30.19 17.40 10.01
C SER A 82 30.68 18.68 9.35
N PHE A 83 30.73 19.76 10.12
CA PHE A 83 31.24 21.06 9.72
C PHE A 83 32.47 21.48 10.55
N GLU A 84 32.86 20.69 11.56
CA GLU A 84 34.05 20.94 12.38
C GLU A 84 35.29 20.27 11.75
N GLU A 85 36.34 21.05 11.49
CA GLU A 85 37.61 20.52 11.00
C GLU A 85 38.19 19.49 11.98
N GLY A 86 38.45 18.28 11.50
CA GLY A 86 38.99 17.17 12.30
C GLY A 86 37.93 16.26 12.95
N THR A 87 36.65 16.56 12.80
CA THR A 87 35.54 15.68 13.22
C THR A 87 34.95 15.01 11.98
N ASP A 88 35.13 13.70 11.85
CA ASP A 88 34.50 12.93 10.78
C ASP A 88 33.05 12.57 11.12
N GLU A 89 32.33 11.96 10.16
CA GLU A 89 30.93 11.56 10.35
C GLU A 89 30.76 10.59 11.53
N ASN A 90 31.70 9.68 11.73
CA ASN A 90 31.63 8.70 12.82
C ASN A 90 31.87 9.34 14.18
N ALA A 91 32.79 10.30 14.30
CA ALA A 91 33.01 11.07 15.51
C ALA A 91 31.79 11.93 15.85
N LEU A 92 31.19 12.58 14.85
CA LEU A 92 29.95 13.32 15.06
C LEU A 92 28.81 12.40 15.52
N LEU A 93 28.66 11.23 14.90
CA LEU A 93 27.67 10.24 15.30
C LEU A 93 27.90 9.71 16.71
N SER A 94 29.16 9.47 17.09
CA SER A 94 29.54 9.07 18.46
C SER A 94 29.10 10.11 19.48
N LEU A 95 29.45 11.38 19.26
CA LEU A 95 29.06 12.50 20.14
C LEU A 95 27.54 12.63 20.25
N ALA A 96 26.83 12.62 19.11
CA ALA A 96 25.39 12.73 19.06
C ALA A 96 24.69 11.55 19.77
N ALA A 97 25.13 10.32 19.52
CA ALA A 97 24.59 9.12 20.15
C ALA A 97 24.87 9.07 21.65
N SER A 98 26.06 9.52 22.09
CA SER A 98 26.39 9.65 23.52
C SER A 98 25.52 10.67 24.24
N ALA A 99 25.25 11.81 23.61
CA ALA A 99 24.32 12.80 24.16
C ALA A 99 22.89 12.25 24.25
N GLU A 100 22.42 11.58 23.20
CA GLU A 100 21.07 11.01 23.11
C GLU A 100 20.89 9.66 23.84
N ALA A 101 21.95 9.09 24.42
CA ALA A 101 21.92 7.75 25.04
C ALA A 101 20.88 7.61 26.17
N LYS A 102 20.57 8.70 26.87
CA LYS A 102 19.58 8.76 27.97
C LYS A 102 18.23 9.34 27.52
N SER A 103 18.07 9.63 26.22
CA SER A 103 16.87 10.23 25.64
C SER A 103 15.81 9.17 25.34
N GLU A 104 14.58 9.41 25.80
CA GLU A 104 13.43 8.56 25.45
C GLU A 104 12.79 8.95 24.11
N HIS A 105 13.27 10.02 23.48
CA HIS A 105 12.70 10.55 22.25
C HIS A 105 12.97 9.60 21.07
N PRO A 106 12.00 9.35 20.16
CA PRO A 106 12.19 8.47 19.00
C PRO A 106 13.39 8.84 18.12
N LEU A 107 13.65 10.13 17.92
CA LEU A 107 14.83 10.60 17.16
C LEU A 107 16.14 10.23 17.84
N GLY A 108 16.24 10.41 19.17
CA GLY A 108 17.43 10.03 19.93
C GLY A 108 17.69 8.53 19.88
N LYS A 109 16.63 7.72 20.03
CA LYS A 109 16.71 6.26 19.88
C LYS A 109 17.21 5.84 18.50
N ALA A 110 16.77 6.51 17.44
CA ALA A 110 17.23 6.23 16.08
C ALA A 110 18.72 6.56 15.88
N ILE A 111 19.22 7.67 16.44
CA ILE A 111 20.65 8.02 16.42
C ILE A 111 21.48 6.97 17.16
N VAL A 112 21.04 6.59 18.37
CA VAL A 112 21.72 5.58 19.19
C VAL A 112 21.76 4.21 18.50
N SER A 113 20.66 3.80 17.86
CA SER A 113 20.60 2.55 17.10
C SER A 113 21.56 2.59 15.91
N CYS A 114 21.60 3.68 15.15
CA CYS A 114 22.54 3.83 14.04
C CYS A 114 24.00 3.73 14.48
N ALA A 115 24.36 4.35 15.61
CA ALA A 115 25.71 4.25 16.16
C ALA A 115 26.08 2.79 16.52
N LYS A 116 25.15 2.05 17.14
CA LYS A 116 25.35 0.62 17.46
C LYS A 116 25.52 -0.24 16.22
N GLU A 117 24.71 -0.02 15.19
CA GLU A 117 24.78 -0.77 13.93
C GLU A 117 26.08 -0.52 13.17
N LYS A 118 26.57 0.72 13.19
CA LYS A 118 27.87 1.10 12.60
C LYS A 118 29.07 0.71 13.46
N GLY A 119 28.86 0.17 14.66
CA GLY A 119 29.93 -0.16 15.61
C GLY A 119 30.68 1.05 16.14
N VAL A 120 30.03 2.22 16.13
CA VAL A 120 30.58 3.47 16.67
C VAL A 120 30.47 3.45 18.19
N GLU A 121 31.54 3.86 18.87
CA GLU A 121 31.59 3.88 20.32
C GLU A 121 30.59 4.88 20.90
N ILE A 122 29.78 4.42 21.86
CA ILE A 122 28.87 5.27 22.64
C ILE A 122 29.47 5.42 24.03
N ILE A 123 29.94 6.61 24.30
CA ILE A 123 30.58 7.03 25.54
C ILE A 123 29.50 7.46 26.53
N GLU A 124 29.71 7.17 27.81
CA GLU A 124 28.81 7.60 28.88
C GLU A 124 28.80 9.14 28.98
N SER A 125 27.60 9.72 29.01
CA SER A 125 27.40 11.17 29.12
C SER A 125 27.10 11.61 30.55
N ASP A 126 27.71 12.72 30.94
CA ASP A 126 27.47 13.42 32.20
C ASP A 126 26.45 14.55 32.03
N SER A 127 25.89 15.04 33.14
CA SER A 127 25.08 16.27 33.18
C SER A 127 23.86 16.33 32.23
N PHE A 128 23.28 15.18 31.86
CA PHE A 128 22.16 15.10 30.91
C PHE A 128 20.94 15.93 31.35
N LYS A 129 20.45 16.80 30.46
CA LYS A 129 19.23 17.59 30.64
C LYS A 129 18.40 17.56 29.36
N MET A 130 17.11 17.28 29.48
CA MET A 130 16.17 17.30 28.36
C MET A 130 15.23 18.49 28.48
N THR A 131 15.09 19.25 27.39
CA THR A 131 14.09 20.33 27.27
C THR A 131 13.04 19.93 26.24
N THR A 132 11.85 19.57 26.71
CA THR A 132 10.76 19.05 25.89
C THR A 132 10.45 19.97 24.70
N GLY A 133 10.41 19.39 23.50
CA GLY A 133 10.11 20.11 22.26
C GLY A 133 11.23 21.00 21.71
N LYS A 134 12.41 21.00 22.35
CA LYS A 134 13.56 21.82 21.93
C LYS A 134 14.80 20.98 21.62
N GLY A 135 15.29 20.23 22.61
CA GLY A 135 16.53 19.48 22.49
C GLY A 135 17.05 18.95 23.82
N ILE A 136 18.28 18.47 23.81
CA ILE A 136 19.00 17.92 24.95
C ILE A 136 20.37 18.61 25.13
N TYR A 137 20.84 18.62 26.36
CA TYR A 137 22.19 18.98 26.76
C TYR A 137 22.86 17.79 27.43
N ALA A 138 24.14 17.54 27.12
CA ALA A 138 24.94 16.51 27.75
C ALA A 138 26.43 16.85 27.68
N GLU A 139 27.22 16.37 28.64
CA GLU A 139 28.68 16.48 28.60
C GLU A 139 29.28 15.14 28.18
N VAL A 140 30.09 15.15 27.12
CA VAL A 140 30.73 13.94 26.56
C VAL A 140 32.19 14.25 26.26
N LEU A 141 33.13 13.48 26.81
CA LEU A 141 34.58 13.71 26.66
C LEU A 141 35.01 15.15 27.02
N GLY A 142 34.35 15.78 28.01
CA GLY A 142 34.61 17.17 28.39
C GLY A 142 34.12 18.22 27.39
N ARG A 143 33.34 17.83 26.37
CA ARG A 143 32.62 18.73 25.45
C ARG A 143 31.20 18.95 25.94
N GLU A 144 30.73 20.20 25.86
CA GLU A 144 29.36 20.60 26.17
C GLU A 144 28.49 20.42 24.91
N LEU A 145 27.75 19.32 24.81
CA LEU A 145 26.94 19.02 23.64
C LEU A 145 25.51 19.52 23.80
N LEU A 146 25.06 20.31 22.83
CA LEU A 146 23.68 20.74 22.65
C LEU A 146 23.14 20.08 21.38
N CYS A 147 22.17 19.17 21.52
CA CYS A 147 21.53 18.51 20.38
C CYS A 147 20.07 18.96 20.29
N GLY A 148 19.65 19.56 19.18
CA GLY A 148 18.26 20.01 19.05
C GLY A 148 17.94 20.75 17.75
N ASN A 149 16.83 21.49 17.77
CA ASN A 149 16.42 22.33 16.63
C ASN A 149 17.13 23.70 16.65
N GLU A 150 17.00 24.48 15.56
CA GLU A 150 17.60 25.81 15.43
C GLU A 150 17.25 26.75 16.59
N LYS A 151 16.00 26.71 17.07
CA LYS A 151 15.54 27.57 18.17
C LYS A 151 16.27 27.23 19.46
N TYR A 152 16.50 25.94 19.73
CA TYR A 152 17.21 25.48 20.92
C TYR A 152 18.67 25.93 20.92
N LEU A 153 19.35 25.82 19.77
CA LEU A 153 20.73 26.28 19.64
C LEU A 153 20.82 27.81 19.79
N ALA A 154 19.90 28.55 19.17
CA ALA A 154 19.86 30.01 19.28
C ALA A 154 19.59 30.50 20.72
N GLU A 155 18.73 29.81 21.48
CA GLU A 155 18.46 30.12 22.90
C GLU A 155 19.67 29.88 23.82
N ASN A 156 20.61 29.03 23.41
CA ASN A 156 21.84 28.73 24.15
C ASN A 156 23.08 29.44 23.56
N ASP A 157 22.86 30.52 22.79
CA ASP A 157 23.92 31.33 22.16
C ASP A 157 24.86 30.53 21.23
N ALA A 158 24.39 29.41 20.67
CA ALA A 158 25.16 28.64 19.71
C ALA A 158 25.02 29.23 18.30
N SER A 159 26.16 29.58 17.71
CA SER A 159 26.25 30.13 16.35
C SER A 159 26.03 29.02 15.30
N ILE A 160 25.15 29.32 14.35
CA ILE A 160 24.85 28.47 13.19
C ILE A 160 25.39 29.20 11.96
N SER A 161 26.33 28.59 11.23
CA SER A 161 26.92 29.20 10.05
C SER A 161 25.94 29.22 8.87
N ALA A 162 26.15 30.12 7.91
CA ALA A 162 25.30 30.21 6.71
C ALA A 162 25.30 28.92 5.87
N GLU A 163 26.41 28.17 5.90
CA GLU A 163 26.54 26.88 5.22
C GLU A 163 25.64 25.80 5.87
N ILE A 164 25.60 25.76 7.20
CA ILE A 164 24.72 24.84 7.96
C ILE A 164 23.25 25.17 7.68
N VAL A 165 22.89 26.46 7.64
CA VAL A 165 21.51 26.88 7.31
C VAL A 165 21.12 26.43 5.90
N ALA A 166 21.99 26.66 4.90
CA ALA A 166 21.72 26.23 3.52
C ALA A 166 21.52 24.70 3.43
N LYS A 167 22.35 23.92 4.12
CA LYS A 167 22.22 22.46 4.12
C LYS A 167 20.98 21.99 4.87
N LEU A 168 20.60 22.67 5.95
CA LEU A 168 19.37 22.40 6.69
C LEU A 168 18.12 22.62 5.83
N GLU A 169 18.09 23.68 5.01
CA GLU A 169 17.00 23.93 4.06
C GLU A 169 16.90 22.82 2.99
N GLU A 170 18.03 22.34 2.47
CA GLU A 170 18.06 21.21 1.53
C GLU A 170 17.50 19.92 2.16
N LEU A 171 17.93 19.59 3.38
CA LEU A 171 17.46 18.40 4.10
C LEU A 171 15.96 18.50 4.42
N ARG A 172 15.47 19.69 4.76
CA ARG A 172 14.04 19.94 4.98
C ARG A 172 13.22 19.78 3.71
N ALA A 173 13.73 20.22 2.57
CA ALA A 173 13.07 20.02 1.28
C ALA A 173 12.94 18.53 0.92
N GLN A 174 13.85 17.69 1.41
CA GLN A 174 13.79 16.22 1.29
C GLN A 174 12.90 15.56 2.36
N GLY A 175 12.28 16.35 3.25
CA GLY A 175 11.45 15.88 4.34
C GLY A 175 12.17 15.20 5.48
N LYS A 176 13.47 15.48 5.63
CA LYS A 176 14.29 14.90 6.69
C LYS A 176 14.10 15.70 7.98
N ALA A 177 13.94 14.98 9.09
CA ALA A 177 14.01 15.56 10.43
C ALA A 177 15.49 15.75 10.78
N SER A 178 15.92 16.97 11.07
CA SER A 178 17.33 17.27 11.35
C SER A 178 17.54 17.65 12.81
N ILE A 179 18.55 17.05 13.43
CA ILE A 179 19.08 17.42 14.74
C ILE A 179 20.42 18.10 14.52
N LEU A 180 20.51 19.35 14.98
CA LEU A 180 21.76 20.09 15.00
C LEU A 180 22.55 19.67 16.25
N VAL A 181 23.85 19.49 16.10
CA VAL A 181 24.77 19.15 17.18
C VAL A 181 25.73 20.32 17.34
N ALA A 182 25.75 20.94 18.51
CA ALA A 182 26.67 22.00 18.86
C ALA A 182 27.58 21.60 20.01
N ASN A 183 28.82 22.09 19.95
CA ASN A 183 29.82 21.98 21.01
C ASN A 183 30.02 23.37 21.61
N GLY A 184 29.51 23.59 22.83
CA GLY A 184 29.44 24.91 23.47
C GLY A 184 28.65 25.89 22.62
N LYS A 185 29.34 26.88 22.02
CA LYS A 185 28.72 27.97 21.25
C LYS A 185 28.81 27.82 19.72
N THR A 186 29.26 26.67 19.24
CA THR A 186 29.46 26.44 17.81
C THR A 186 28.72 25.18 17.36
N CYS A 187 27.88 25.30 16.33
CA CYS A 187 27.27 24.15 15.68
C CYS A 187 28.34 23.35 14.91
N ILE A 188 28.58 22.10 15.28
CA ILE A 188 29.62 21.24 14.71
C ILE A 188 29.07 20.29 13.65
N GLY A 189 27.76 20.05 13.61
CA GLY A 189 27.18 19.07 12.68
C GLY A 189 25.67 19.02 12.61
N ILE A 190 25.17 18.28 11.63
CA ILE A 190 23.77 17.92 11.43
C ILE A 190 23.66 16.40 11.37
N VAL A 191 22.74 15.83 12.15
CA VAL A 191 22.30 14.45 12.00
C VAL A 191 20.87 14.48 11.46
N ALA A 192 20.71 14.03 10.22
CA ALA A 192 19.42 14.00 9.54
C ALA A 192 18.83 12.59 9.61
N LEU A 193 17.55 12.54 9.94
CA LEU A 193 16.75 11.34 9.99
C LEU A 193 15.67 11.40 8.91
N SER A 194 15.47 10.30 8.21
CA SER A 194 14.43 10.18 7.20
C SER A 194 13.64 8.90 7.41
N ASP A 195 12.38 8.93 6.98
CA ASP A 195 11.61 7.71 6.84
C ASP A 195 12.12 6.92 5.63
N VAL A 196 12.43 5.64 5.85
CA VAL A 196 13.09 4.82 4.83
C VAL A 196 12.06 4.30 3.82
N LEU A 197 12.25 4.67 2.55
CA LEU A 197 11.49 4.12 1.45
C LEU A 197 11.74 2.62 1.31
N ARG A 198 10.67 1.88 1.05
CA ARG A 198 10.77 0.46 0.72
C ARG A 198 11.46 0.29 -0.64
N PRO A 199 12.51 -0.53 -0.75
CA PRO A 199 13.27 -0.68 -2.00
C PRO A 199 12.38 -1.19 -3.16
N GLU A 200 11.36 -1.98 -2.85
CA GLU A 200 10.39 -2.51 -3.81
C GLU A 200 9.34 -1.48 -4.27
N ALA A 201 9.24 -0.29 -3.65
CA ALA A 201 8.18 0.68 -3.91
C ALA A 201 8.19 1.20 -5.36
N ALA A 202 9.36 1.57 -5.88
CA ALA A 202 9.49 2.09 -7.24
C ALA A 202 9.13 1.02 -8.30
N GLU A 203 9.57 -0.23 -8.10
CA GLU A 203 9.22 -1.34 -8.98
C GLU A 203 7.72 -1.65 -8.92
N MET A 204 7.14 -1.60 -7.73
CA MET A 204 5.71 -1.81 -7.50
C MET A 204 4.87 -0.77 -8.25
N VAL A 205 5.19 0.52 -8.13
CA VAL A 205 4.50 1.61 -8.84
C VAL A 205 4.64 1.45 -10.36
N SER A 206 5.83 1.11 -10.85
CA SER A 206 6.08 0.85 -12.27
C SER A 206 5.21 -0.30 -12.82
N LYS A 207 5.10 -1.41 -12.08
CA LYS A 207 4.23 -2.54 -12.44
C LYS A 207 2.76 -2.15 -12.49
N LEU A 208 2.29 -1.33 -11.54
CA LEU A 208 0.90 -0.85 -11.52
C LEU A 208 0.59 0.07 -12.69
N ASN A 209 1.48 1.01 -13.01
CA ASN A 209 1.36 1.87 -14.19
C ASN A 209 1.29 1.04 -15.47
N GLY A 210 2.09 -0.03 -15.58
CA GLY A 210 2.05 -1.00 -16.69
C GLY A 210 0.73 -1.79 -16.80
N MET A 211 -0.11 -1.78 -15.76
CA MET A 211 -1.45 -2.37 -15.77
C MET A 211 -2.56 -1.34 -16.05
N ASN A 212 -2.22 -0.16 -16.59
CA ASN A 212 -3.12 0.98 -16.78
C ASN A 212 -3.80 1.40 -15.47
N THR A 213 -3.09 1.31 -14.35
CA THR A 213 -3.58 1.74 -13.03
C THR A 213 -2.76 2.96 -12.60
N SER A 214 -3.43 4.09 -12.44
CA SER A 214 -2.81 5.34 -11.99
C SER A 214 -2.49 5.26 -10.50
N THR A 215 -1.38 5.87 -10.09
CA THR A 215 -0.98 5.93 -8.69
C THR A 215 -1.07 7.37 -8.17
N VAL A 216 -1.58 7.53 -6.95
CA VAL A 216 -1.74 8.82 -6.27
C VAL A 216 -1.11 8.74 -4.89
N LEU A 217 -0.33 9.75 -4.51
CA LEU A 217 0.20 9.87 -3.15
C LEU A 217 -0.72 10.79 -2.32
N LEU A 218 -1.22 10.29 -1.19
CA LEU A 218 -1.95 11.07 -0.19
C LEU A 218 -1.09 11.16 1.07
N THR A 219 -0.71 12.36 1.48
CA THR A 219 0.14 12.54 2.67
C THR A 219 -0.17 13.80 3.44
N GLY A 220 0.07 13.78 4.75
CA GLY A 220 0.03 14.94 5.62
C GLY A 220 1.31 15.78 5.61
N ASP A 221 2.37 15.29 4.96
CA ASP A 221 3.63 16.01 4.84
C ASP A 221 3.49 17.25 3.95
N ASN A 222 4.44 18.18 4.10
CA ASN A 222 4.52 19.35 3.24
C ASN A 222 4.74 18.97 1.77
N LYS A 223 4.42 19.89 0.88
CA LYS A 223 4.51 19.66 -0.56
C LYS A 223 5.92 19.26 -1.06
N MET A 224 6.97 19.91 -0.57
CA MET A 224 8.35 19.61 -1.02
C MET A 224 8.77 18.19 -0.67
N THR A 225 8.47 17.75 0.55
CA THR A 225 8.68 16.38 1.01
C THR A 225 7.89 15.39 0.14
N ALA A 226 6.60 15.65 -0.07
CA ALA A 226 5.75 14.78 -0.86
C ALA A 226 6.26 14.63 -2.31
N ASP A 227 6.67 15.74 -2.93
CA ASP A 227 7.27 15.77 -4.27
C ASP A 227 8.59 14.99 -4.33
N TYR A 228 9.44 15.13 -3.32
CA TYR A 228 10.68 14.36 -3.21
C TYR A 228 10.41 12.85 -3.19
N PHE A 229 9.57 12.37 -2.26
CA PHE A 229 9.26 10.95 -2.14
C PHE A 229 8.56 10.40 -3.39
N ALA A 230 7.58 11.13 -3.93
CA ALA A 230 6.87 10.73 -5.14
C ALA A 230 7.82 10.59 -6.35
N SER A 231 8.81 11.48 -6.48
CA SER A 231 9.81 11.41 -7.55
C SER A 231 10.69 10.15 -7.46
N GLN A 232 11.01 9.67 -6.25
CA GLN A 232 11.82 8.47 -6.04
C GLN A 232 11.08 7.19 -6.45
N VAL A 233 9.76 7.15 -6.26
CA VAL A 233 8.94 5.97 -6.58
C VAL A 233 8.22 6.06 -7.93
N GLY A 234 8.22 7.23 -8.58
CA GLY A 234 7.58 7.45 -9.88
C GLY A 234 6.07 7.68 -9.81
N ILE A 235 5.57 8.29 -8.72
CA ILE A 235 4.17 8.71 -8.59
C ILE A 235 4.04 10.13 -9.16
N SER A 236 3.03 10.35 -10.03
CA SER A 236 2.85 11.63 -10.74
C SER A 236 1.75 12.51 -10.14
N GLU A 237 0.71 11.93 -9.52
CA GLU A 237 -0.36 12.68 -8.87
C GLU A 237 -0.14 12.69 -7.34
N ILE A 238 -0.05 13.88 -6.76
CA ILE A 238 0.32 14.08 -5.36
C ILE A 238 -0.70 15.01 -4.69
N ARG A 239 -1.19 14.62 -3.52
CA ARG A 239 -2.01 15.44 -2.63
C ARG A 239 -1.32 15.50 -1.26
N ALA A 240 -0.66 16.63 -0.99
CA ALA A 240 0.13 16.87 0.21
C ALA A 240 -0.64 17.74 1.24
N GLU A 241 -0.10 17.86 2.44
CA GLU A 241 -0.62 18.70 3.54
C GLU A 241 -2.06 18.34 3.96
N LEU A 242 -2.40 17.05 3.84
CA LEU A 242 -3.74 16.56 4.15
C LEU A 242 -3.91 16.19 5.62
N LEU A 243 -5.00 16.69 6.21
CA LEU A 243 -5.58 16.13 7.43
C LEU A 243 -6.30 14.79 7.13
N PRO A 244 -6.54 13.93 8.14
CA PRO A 244 -7.24 12.66 7.94
C PRO A 244 -8.59 12.80 7.23
N GLU A 245 -9.39 13.81 7.57
CA GLU A 245 -10.69 14.09 6.94
C GLU A 245 -10.51 14.48 5.46
N GLN A 246 -9.46 15.23 5.16
CA GLN A 246 -9.16 15.67 3.80
C GLN A 246 -8.67 14.51 2.91
N LYS A 247 -8.04 13.47 3.48
CA LYS A 247 -7.75 12.24 2.73
C LYS A 247 -9.04 11.59 2.22
N VAL A 248 -10.08 11.54 3.08
CA VAL A 248 -11.41 11.04 2.71
C VAL A 248 -12.03 11.88 1.60
N GLU A 249 -11.99 13.20 1.73
CA GLU A 249 -12.51 14.12 0.70
C GLU A 249 -11.81 13.95 -0.66
N ASN A 250 -10.49 13.72 -0.66
CA ASN A 250 -9.73 13.46 -1.88
C ASN A 250 -10.13 12.13 -2.54
N ILE A 251 -10.36 11.07 -1.76
CA ILE A 251 -10.88 9.81 -2.30
C ILE A 251 -12.25 10.01 -2.95
N VAL A 252 -13.15 10.72 -2.27
CA VAL A 252 -14.48 11.04 -2.81
C VAL A 252 -14.38 11.90 -4.07
N SER A 253 -13.43 12.85 -4.12
CA SER A 253 -13.17 13.65 -5.32
C SER A 253 -12.73 12.78 -6.50
N LEU A 254 -11.80 11.85 -6.28
CA LEU A 254 -11.33 10.93 -7.32
C LEU A 254 -12.48 10.02 -7.81
N GLN A 255 -13.33 9.55 -6.90
CA GLN A 255 -14.51 8.75 -7.26
C GLN A 255 -15.55 9.54 -8.06
N LYS A 256 -15.70 10.84 -7.80
CA LYS A 256 -16.56 11.74 -8.60
C LYS A 256 -16.05 11.93 -10.02
N ASP A 257 -14.74 11.83 -10.24
CA ASP A 257 -14.11 11.82 -11.56
C ASP A 257 -14.24 10.45 -12.28
N GLU A 258 -15.23 9.65 -11.87
CA GLU A 258 -15.54 8.30 -12.37
C GLU A 258 -14.42 7.25 -12.18
N ARG A 259 -13.38 7.57 -11.40
CA ARG A 259 -12.29 6.64 -11.09
C ARG A 259 -12.73 5.59 -10.08
N LYS A 260 -12.22 4.37 -10.23
CA LYS A 260 -12.35 3.29 -9.25
C LYS A 260 -11.13 3.26 -8.35
N VAL A 261 -11.31 3.69 -7.10
CA VAL A 261 -10.20 4.02 -6.20
C VAL A 261 -9.98 2.91 -5.20
N CYS A 262 -8.73 2.45 -5.12
CA CYS A 262 -8.23 1.63 -4.03
C CYS A 262 -7.37 2.50 -3.10
N MET A 263 -7.60 2.45 -1.79
CA MET A 263 -6.74 3.08 -0.80
C MET A 263 -5.84 2.03 -0.14
N ILE A 264 -4.57 2.34 0.03
CA ILE A 264 -3.59 1.49 0.73
C ILE A 264 -3.02 2.27 1.91
N GLY A 265 -3.09 1.68 3.10
CA GLY A 265 -2.66 2.29 4.35
C GLY A 265 -2.30 1.26 5.42
N ASP A 266 -1.66 1.70 6.50
CA ASP A 266 -1.30 0.90 7.67
C ASP A 266 -1.89 1.48 8.97
N GLY A 267 -2.22 2.78 9.00
CA GLY A 267 -2.54 3.49 10.23
C GLY A 267 -4.01 3.54 10.65
N VAL A 268 -4.22 3.80 11.94
CA VAL A 268 -5.52 4.25 12.51
C VAL A 268 -6.03 5.50 11.79
N ASN A 269 -5.11 6.38 11.38
CA ASN A 269 -5.43 7.63 10.69
C ASN A 269 -6.02 7.39 9.29
N ASP A 270 -5.76 6.24 8.68
CA ASP A 270 -6.21 5.91 7.33
C ASP A 270 -7.45 5.02 7.31
N ALA A 271 -7.89 4.50 8.47
CA ALA A 271 -9.09 3.67 8.55
C ALA A 271 -10.36 4.32 7.94
N PRO A 272 -10.63 5.64 8.12
CA PRO A 272 -11.74 6.30 7.43
C PRO A 272 -11.57 6.35 5.91
N ALA A 273 -10.34 6.56 5.43
CA ALA A 273 -10.00 6.61 4.01
C ALA A 273 -10.13 5.23 3.36
N LEU A 274 -9.62 4.19 4.01
CA LEU A 274 -9.74 2.78 3.60
C LEU A 274 -11.19 2.35 3.41
N LYS A 275 -12.08 2.75 4.33
CA LYS A 275 -13.51 2.41 4.27
C LYS A 275 -14.29 3.20 3.22
N THR A 276 -13.80 4.39 2.84
CA THR A 276 -14.47 5.26 1.85
C THR A 276 -14.11 4.88 0.42
N ALA A 277 -12.90 4.32 0.21
CA ALA A 277 -12.47 3.83 -1.09
C ALA A 277 -13.41 2.73 -1.64
N ASP A 278 -13.37 2.48 -2.96
CA ASP A 278 -14.10 1.33 -3.53
C ASP A 278 -13.53 0.01 -3.00
N VAL A 279 -12.22 0.00 -2.69
CA VAL A 279 -11.50 -1.09 -2.04
C VAL A 279 -10.48 -0.51 -1.07
N GLY A 280 -10.53 -0.91 0.21
CA GLY A 280 -9.46 -0.65 1.17
C GLY A 280 -8.48 -1.82 1.28
N VAL A 281 -7.18 -1.55 1.23
CA VAL A 281 -6.12 -2.55 1.49
C VAL A 281 -5.28 -2.12 2.68
N ALA A 282 -5.24 -2.94 3.73
CA ALA A 282 -4.40 -2.73 4.90
C ALA A 282 -3.08 -3.49 4.82
N MET A 283 -2.01 -2.87 5.29
CA MET A 283 -0.72 -3.52 5.56
C MET A 283 -0.81 -4.43 6.79
N GLY A 284 -0.03 -5.51 6.82
CA GLY A 284 -0.26 -6.67 7.70
C GLY A 284 0.43 -6.71 9.05
N SER A 285 1.70 -6.29 9.11
CA SER A 285 2.49 -6.36 10.35
C SER A 285 2.71 -4.99 11.00
N MET A 286 2.56 -3.90 10.25
CA MET A 286 2.45 -2.54 10.79
C MET A 286 1.02 -1.99 10.81
N GLY A 287 0.07 -2.69 10.20
CA GLY A 287 -1.33 -2.32 10.22
C GLY A 287 -1.89 -2.31 11.64
N SER A 288 -2.45 -1.20 12.09
CA SER A 288 -3.22 -1.23 13.35
C SER A 288 -4.40 -2.21 13.21
N ASP A 289 -4.81 -2.88 14.29
CA ASP A 289 -5.99 -3.77 14.28
C ASP A 289 -7.22 -3.07 13.69
N ILE A 290 -7.32 -1.76 13.91
CA ILE A 290 -8.36 -0.87 13.37
C ILE A 290 -8.28 -0.75 11.85
N ALA A 291 -7.08 -0.60 11.28
CA ALA A 291 -6.89 -0.53 9.83
C ALA A 291 -7.22 -1.87 9.16
N VAL A 292 -6.77 -2.98 9.75
CA VAL A 292 -7.08 -4.34 9.29
C VAL A 292 -8.58 -4.60 9.36
N GLU A 293 -9.28 -4.13 10.40
CA GLU A 293 -10.74 -4.26 10.52
C GLU A 293 -11.48 -3.39 9.48
N ALA A 294 -11.01 -2.18 9.23
CA ALA A 294 -11.62 -1.24 8.30
C ALA A 294 -11.44 -1.61 6.82
N ALA A 295 -10.34 -2.27 6.46
CA ALA A 295 -10.03 -2.63 5.08
C ALA A 295 -10.81 -3.84 4.58
N ASP A 296 -11.04 -3.92 3.27
CA ASP A 296 -11.66 -5.07 2.61
C ASP A 296 -10.68 -6.23 2.38
N ILE A 297 -9.41 -5.87 2.22
CA ILE A 297 -8.29 -6.77 1.93
C ILE A 297 -7.15 -6.44 2.90
N ALA A 298 -6.47 -7.45 3.42
CA ALA A 298 -5.30 -7.28 4.27
C ALA A 298 -4.14 -8.11 3.72
N LEU A 299 -2.94 -7.52 3.69
CA LEU A 299 -1.71 -8.28 3.47
C LEU A 299 -1.33 -8.96 4.79
N MET A 300 -0.76 -10.16 4.76
CA MET A 300 -0.29 -10.86 5.97
C MET A 300 1.11 -10.39 6.40
N SER A 301 1.86 -9.80 5.48
CA SER A 301 3.20 -9.27 5.69
C SER A 301 3.26 -7.82 5.21
N ASP A 302 4.23 -7.06 5.69
CA ASP A 302 4.50 -5.71 5.18
C ASP A 302 5.18 -5.71 3.80
N ASP A 303 4.80 -6.61 2.91
CA ASP A 303 5.37 -6.75 1.57
C ASP A 303 4.47 -6.06 0.54
N ILE A 304 4.78 -4.80 0.21
CA ILE A 304 4.02 -4.02 -0.78
C ILE A 304 4.14 -4.59 -2.20
N SER A 305 5.10 -5.49 -2.46
CA SER A 305 5.23 -6.15 -3.78
C SER A 305 4.03 -7.07 -4.10
N LYS A 306 3.19 -7.39 -3.10
CA LYS A 306 1.95 -8.13 -3.27
C LYS A 306 0.82 -7.33 -3.92
N ILE A 307 0.90 -6.00 -3.93
CA ILE A 307 -0.16 -5.14 -4.51
C ILE A 307 -0.31 -5.37 -6.03
N PRO A 308 0.76 -5.38 -6.85
CA PRO A 308 0.68 -5.78 -8.25
C PRO A 308 0.14 -7.20 -8.45
N TYR A 309 0.56 -8.16 -7.61
CA TYR A 309 0.04 -9.53 -7.64
C TYR A 309 -1.47 -9.56 -7.43
N LEU A 310 -1.96 -8.89 -6.38
CA LEU A 310 -3.38 -8.76 -6.05
C LEU A 310 -4.14 -8.16 -7.24
N LYS A 311 -3.64 -7.05 -7.80
CA LYS A 311 -4.27 -6.40 -8.95
C LYS A 311 -4.38 -7.33 -10.16
N ARG A 312 -3.33 -8.09 -10.48
CA ARG A 312 -3.33 -9.07 -11.57
C ARG A 312 -4.31 -10.20 -11.34
N LEU A 313 -4.32 -10.76 -10.12
CA LEU A 313 -5.23 -11.82 -9.73
C LEU A 313 -6.68 -11.35 -9.86
N SER A 314 -7.01 -10.18 -9.32
CA SER A 314 -8.35 -9.59 -9.43
C SER A 314 -8.77 -9.34 -10.88
N ASN A 315 -7.87 -8.77 -11.71
CA ASN A 315 -8.12 -8.57 -13.14
C ASN A 315 -8.41 -9.91 -13.86
N ALA A 316 -7.60 -10.93 -13.59
CA ALA A 316 -7.77 -12.26 -14.17
C ALA A 316 -9.08 -12.90 -13.71
N THR A 317 -9.45 -12.78 -12.44
CA THR A 317 -10.71 -13.29 -11.91
C THR A 317 -11.90 -12.64 -12.61
N VAL A 318 -11.94 -11.30 -12.71
CA VAL A 318 -13.02 -10.59 -13.41
C VAL A 318 -13.10 -11.00 -14.88
N LYS A 319 -11.96 -11.16 -15.55
CA LYS A 319 -11.90 -11.63 -16.94
C LYS A 319 -12.44 -13.05 -17.07
N THR A 320 -12.07 -13.95 -16.17
CA THR A 320 -12.56 -15.33 -16.12
C THR A 320 -14.06 -15.38 -15.86
N ILE A 321 -14.58 -14.58 -14.92
CA ILE A 321 -16.03 -14.49 -14.65
C ILE A 321 -16.77 -14.03 -15.90
N LYS A 322 -16.33 -12.94 -16.54
CA LYS A 322 -16.94 -12.43 -17.78
C LYS A 322 -16.91 -13.49 -18.89
N PHE A 323 -15.80 -14.19 -19.06
CA PHE A 323 -15.67 -15.26 -20.04
C PHE A 323 -16.61 -16.43 -19.74
N SER A 324 -16.63 -16.93 -18.51
CA SER A 324 -17.50 -18.04 -18.09
C SER A 324 -18.98 -17.71 -18.22
N ILE A 325 -19.39 -16.49 -17.86
CA ILE A 325 -20.78 -16.03 -18.04
C ILE A 325 -21.12 -15.95 -19.53
N THR A 326 -20.25 -15.34 -20.34
CA THR A 326 -20.47 -15.23 -21.80
C THR A 326 -20.58 -16.60 -22.45
N LEU A 327 -19.68 -17.51 -22.10
CA LEU A 327 -19.69 -18.88 -22.60
C LEU A 327 -20.96 -19.63 -22.17
N SER A 328 -21.36 -19.50 -20.91
CA SER A 328 -22.59 -20.09 -20.38
C SER A 328 -23.83 -19.56 -21.13
N MET A 329 -23.91 -18.25 -21.37
CA MET A 329 -24.99 -17.64 -22.15
C MET A 329 -25.00 -18.15 -23.60
N CYS A 330 -23.84 -18.29 -24.24
CA CYS A 330 -23.73 -18.84 -25.60
C CYS A 330 -24.19 -20.30 -25.67
N ILE A 331 -23.77 -21.14 -24.73
CA ILE A 331 -24.19 -22.54 -24.65
C ILE A 331 -25.71 -22.63 -24.43
N ASN A 332 -26.25 -21.84 -23.49
CA ASN A 332 -27.68 -21.82 -23.21
C ASN A 332 -28.48 -21.36 -24.42
N PHE A 333 -28.05 -20.29 -25.09
CA PHE A 333 -28.70 -19.78 -26.30
C PHE A 333 -28.71 -20.82 -27.42
N LEU A 334 -27.58 -21.47 -27.69
CA LEU A 334 -27.48 -22.52 -28.70
C LEU A 334 -28.35 -23.73 -28.35
N ALA A 335 -28.35 -24.16 -27.09
CA ALA A 335 -29.14 -25.29 -26.64
C ALA A 335 -30.65 -24.99 -26.71
N VAL A 336 -31.09 -23.77 -26.37
CA VAL A 336 -32.48 -23.34 -26.56
C VAL A 336 -32.85 -23.32 -28.05
N ALA A 337 -32.00 -22.75 -28.91
CA ALA A 337 -32.25 -22.74 -30.35
C ALA A 337 -32.38 -24.16 -30.93
N LEU A 338 -31.47 -25.06 -30.59
CA LEU A 338 -31.52 -26.48 -31.01
C LEU A 338 -32.73 -27.23 -30.44
N SER A 339 -33.19 -26.89 -29.23
CA SER A 339 -34.41 -27.43 -28.64
C SER A 339 -35.67 -26.97 -29.38
N VAL A 340 -35.72 -25.69 -29.79
CA VAL A 340 -36.82 -25.14 -30.61
C VAL A 340 -36.87 -25.80 -31.99
N LEU A 341 -35.71 -26.02 -32.61
CA LEU A 341 -35.57 -26.73 -33.88
C LEU A 341 -35.89 -28.24 -33.78
N GLY A 342 -36.06 -28.77 -32.57
CA GLY A 342 -36.36 -30.19 -32.33
C GLY A 342 -35.15 -31.12 -32.47
N VAL A 343 -33.94 -30.57 -32.52
CA VAL A 343 -32.69 -31.35 -32.60
C VAL A 343 -32.34 -31.94 -31.24
N LEU A 344 -32.61 -31.19 -30.16
CA LEU A 344 -32.41 -31.67 -28.79
C LEU A 344 -33.70 -32.24 -28.21
N ASN A 345 -33.55 -33.37 -27.52
CA ASN A 345 -34.57 -33.97 -26.67
C ASN A 345 -34.27 -33.67 -25.19
N PRO A 346 -35.19 -33.94 -24.25
CA PRO A 346 -34.97 -33.59 -22.84
C PRO A 346 -33.71 -34.22 -22.22
N THR A 347 -33.35 -35.44 -22.63
CA THR A 347 -32.18 -36.15 -22.10
C THR A 347 -30.85 -35.56 -22.60
N THR A 348 -30.76 -35.28 -23.90
CA THR A 348 -29.58 -34.62 -24.50
C THR A 348 -29.45 -33.17 -24.03
N GLY A 349 -30.57 -32.45 -23.86
CA GLY A 349 -30.59 -31.11 -23.26
C GLY A 349 -30.02 -31.10 -21.84
N ALA A 350 -30.43 -32.07 -21.00
CA ALA A 350 -29.89 -32.23 -19.66
C ALA A 350 -28.38 -32.55 -19.65
N LEU A 351 -27.89 -33.35 -20.60
CA LEU A 351 -26.46 -33.64 -20.74
C LEU A 351 -25.66 -32.38 -21.11
N VAL A 352 -26.11 -31.60 -22.09
CA VAL A 352 -25.47 -30.33 -22.50
C VAL A 352 -25.40 -29.35 -21.32
N HIS A 353 -26.47 -29.26 -20.54
CA HIS A 353 -26.54 -28.41 -19.36
C HIS A 353 -25.51 -28.78 -18.28
N ASN A 354 -25.39 -30.08 -17.96
CA ASN A 354 -24.41 -30.56 -16.98
C ASN A 354 -22.97 -30.41 -17.49
N ALA A 355 -22.72 -30.73 -18.76
CA ALA A 355 -21.40 -30.56 -19.37
C ALA A 355 -20.95 -29.10 -19.35
N GLY A 356 -21.86 -28.15 -19.65
CA GLY A 356 -21.57 -26.72 -19.57
C GLY A 356 -21.20 -26.26 -18.15
N SER A 357 -21.88 -26.79 -17.14
CA SER A 357 -21.57 -26.50 -15.73
C SER A 357 -20.18 -27.02 -15.33
N CYS A 358 -19.83 -28.26 -15.71
CA CYS A 358 -18.49 -28.80 -15.49
C CYS A 358 -17.41 -27.95 -16.19
N PHE A 359 -17.67 -27.49 -17.41
CA PHE A 359 -16.70 -26.70 -18.16
C PHE A 359 -16.42 -25.34 -17.50
N VAL A 360 -17.46 -24.66 -17.00
CA VAL A 360 -17.30 -23.40 -16.25
C VAL A 360 -16.49 -23.61 -14.97
N VAL A 361 -16.73 -24.69 -14.24
CA VAL A 361 -15.98 -25.03 -13.02
C VAL A 361 -14.50 -25.30 -13.34
N LEU A 362 -14.22 -26.02 -14.43
CA LEU A 362 -12.84 -26.27 -14.87
C LEU A 362 -12.10 -24.98 -15.26
N ILE A 363 -12.78 -24.07 -15.97
CA ILE A 363 -12.21 -22.75 -16.31
C ILE A 363 -11.89 -21.96 -15.03
N ALA A 364 -12.78 -21.97 -14.04
CA ALA A 364 -12.53 -21.32 -12.76
C ALA A 364 -11.34 -21.96 -12.04
N ALA A 365 -11.22 -23.30 -12.05
CA ALA A 365 -10.09 -24.01 -11.46
C ALA A 365 -8.74 -23.65 -12.09
N MET A 366 -8.69 -23.24 -13.36
CA MET A 366 -7.45 -22.76 -13.99
C MET A 366 -6.89 -21.48 -13.35
N LEU A 367 -7.71 -20.70 -12.62
CA LEU A 367 -7.20 -19.57 -11.82
C LEU A 367 -6.32 -20.07 -10.66
N TYR A 368 -6.53 -21.30 -10.19
CA TYR A 368 -5.78 -21.85 -9.06
C TYR A 368 -4.30 -22.06 -9.42
N ASP A 369 -4.01 -22.66 -10.57
CA ASP A 369 -2.62 -23.02 -10.91
C ASP A 369 -1.88 -21.90 -11.67
N ARG A 370 -2.50 -20.74 -11.83
CA ARG A 370 -1.93 -19.65 -12.62
C ARG A 370 -0.88 -18.90 -11.80
N LYS A 371 0.36 -18.90 -12.29
CA LYS A 371 1.46 -18.14 -11.69
C LYS A 371 1.31 -16.66 -12.02
N PHE A 372 1.09 -15.84 -10.98
CA PHE A 372 0.99 -14.37 -11.08
C PHE A 372 2.24 -13.66 -10.55
N ASP A 373 3.30 -14.40 -10.20
CA ASP A 373 4.55 -13.84 -9.66
C ASP A 373 5.56 -13.38 -10.74
N LYS A 374 5.25 -13.59 -12.02
CA LYS A 374 6.13 -13.23 -13.15
C LYS A 374 5.66 -12.04 -13.93
#